data_AF-A0A351VLW6-F1
#
_entry.id   AF-A0A351VLW6-F1
#
_cell.length_a   1.000
_cell.length_b   1.000
_cell.length_c   1.000
_cell.angle_alpha   90.00
_cell.angle_beta   90.00
_cell.angle_gamma   90.00
#
_symmetry.space_group_name_H-M   'P 1'
#
loop_
_entity.id
_entity.type
_entity.pdbx_description
1 polymer ?
#
loop_
_entity_poly.entity_id
_entity_poly.type
_entity_poly.pdbx_seq_one_letter_code
_entity_poly.pdbx_strand_id
1 'polypeptide(L)'
;MIFLSTLLLAVLITIMMTPLLSSLAIHHNLVDLPDARKVHSIPIPRIGGIAMACGAFAPLLLWYHADRFVLAFLAGAAVLVFFGLLDDFHDLPPKVKFAGQILAALIVITAGGVQIRSLGMLLPDAVLPPLFGVPLTLVAIVGATNAINLSDGLDGLAGGICLLIFSAIGYLAYLEGNPSIGLIALALFGVLFGFLRFNTHPATIFMGDAGSQFLGYSAATLAIALTQSKATLSPVLPLILLGFPILDTLTVMVTRIVQKRSPFSADKNHFHHHLLGLGLQQSESVLIIYILQTLLIGAALLLRYHSDWVLLLCYLLFSAAVLVFFGRARRNGWQLGRFRIFNNRIAARLRLIKREGILVKKTFPVFEVGIPLLLLATCGLAGAAPGYVKFAALFFAMVIGVTWFWSRRLVSAVLRGVLYLMIPFAVYLSETNPVLQISGMLYTGFTTLFVVFVVMILLISKFSRRQSGFKSSPMDFLIIILAVAIPNLPDQRLQEYQVGLVAAKVIMLYFSFEVLMAEQRGKLHRIAMATVISLVVLAIK
;
A
#
# COMPACT_ATOMS: atom_id res chain seq x y z
N MET A 1 0.84 8.83 -20.86
CA MET A 1 0.82 7.39 -21.22
C MET A 1 1.91 6.60 -20.48
N ILE A 2 3.17 7.03 -20.48
CA ILE A 2 4.31 6.32 -19.86
C ILE A 2 4.09 5.97 -18.37
N PHE A 3 3.57 6.90 -17.56
CA PHE A 3 3.28 6.64 -16.15
C PHE A 3 2.26 5.51 -15.94
N LEU A 4 1.14 5.57 -16.65
CA LEU A 4 0.09 4.55 -16.55
C LEU A 4 0.58 3.18 -17.06
N SER A 5 1.28 3.14 -18.19
CA SER A 5 1.84 1.88 -18.69
C SER A 5 2.90 1.31 -17.74
N THR A 6 3.73 2.14 -17.11
CA THR A 6 4.70 1.72 -16.09
C THR A 6 4.00 1.08 -14.90
N LEU A 7 2.96 1.73 -14.36
CA LEU A 7 2.16 1.20 -13.26
C LEU A 7 1.54 -0.16 -13.61
N LEU A 8 0.86 -0.24 -14.75
CA LEU A 8 0.16 -1.45 -15.18
C LEU A 8 1.11 -2.61 -15.45
N LEU A 9 2.24 -2.35 -16.13
CA LEU A 9 3.26 -3.38 -16.36
C LEU A 9 3.88 -3.86 -15.05
N ALA A 10 4.20 -2.96 -14.13
CA ALA A 10 4.74 -3.32 -12.82
C ALA A 10 3.78 -4.23 -12.03
N VAL A 11 2.50 -3.86 -11.95
CA VAL A 11 1.45 -4.68 -11.32
C VAL A 11 1.34 -6.04 -12.03
N LEU A 12 1.20 -6.05 -13.36
CA LEU A 12 0.97 -7.26 -14.14
C LEU A 12 2.13 -8.26 -14.00
N ILE A 13 3.36 -7.79 -14.21
CA ILE A 13 4.56 -8.62 -14.11
C ILE A 13 4.68 -9.18 -12.69
N THR A 14 4.46 -8.36 -11.67
CA THR A 14 4.56 -8.83 -10.28
C THR A 14 3.51 -9.89 -9.97
N ILE A 15 2.25 -9.68 -10.38
CA ILE A 15 1.15 -10.64 -10.17
C ILE A 15 1.41 -11.95 -10.93
N MET A 16 1.98 -11.89 -12.13
CA MET A 16 2.29 -13.08 -12.93
C MET A 16 3.51 -13.84 -12.39
N MET A 17 4.57 -13.14 -12.03
CA MET A 17 5.82 -13.74 -11.55
C MET A 17 5.68 -14.36 -10.16
N THR A 18 4.90 -13.75 -9.28
CA THR A 18 4.73 -14.21 -7.89
C THR A 18 4.32 -15.70 -7.76
N PRO A 19 3.24 -16.19 -8.39
CA PRO A 19 2.85 -17.59 -8.31
C PRO A 19 3.83 -18.53 -9.03
N LEU A 20 4.41 -18.10 -10.15
CA LEU A 20 5.38 -18.89 -10.91
C LEU A 20 6.63 -19.16 -10.08
N LEU A 21 7.22 -18.10 -9.53
CA LEU A 21 8.40 -18.21 -8.69
C LEU A 21 8.06 -18.94 -7.37
N SER A 22 6.85 -18.77 -6.82
CA SER A 22 6.43 -19.46 -5.60
C SER A 22 6.41 -20.98 -5.78
N SER A 23 5.93 -21.46 -6.93
CA SER A 23 5.97 -22.88 -7.29
C SER A 23 7.42 -23.41 -7.40
N LEU A 24 8.32 -22.64 -8.01
CA LEU A 24 9.73 -23.00 -8.12
C LEU A 24 10.42 -23.03 -6.75
N ALA A 25 10.11 -22.06 -5.89
CA ALA A 25 10.66 -21.96 -4.55
C ALA A 25 10.28 -23.18 -3.70
N ILE A 26 9.02 -23.63 -3.76
CA ILE A 26 8.59 -24.85 -3.09
C ILE A 26 9.34 -26.07 -3.62
N HIS A 27 9.54 -26.17 -4.94
CA HIS A 27 10.27 -27.28 -5.56
C HIS A 27 11.74 -27.34 -5.13
N HIS A 28 12.38 -26.19 -4.92
CA HIS A 28 13.77 -26.07 -4.48
C HIS A 28 13.94 -25.93 -2.95
N ASN A 29 12.89 -26.15 -2.16
CA ASN A 29 12.87 -25.98 -0.69
C ASN A 29 13.28 -24.58 -0.20
N LEU A 30 13.01 -23.55 -1.01
CA LEU A 30 13.24 -22.14 -0.71
C LEU A 30 12.07 -21.56 0.09
N VAL A 31 11.81 -22.17 1.24
CA VAL A 31 10.65 -21.88 2.10
C VAL A 31 11.08 -21.47 3.50
N ASP A 32 10.37 -20.51 4.07
CA ASP A 32 10.51 -20.14 5.46
C ASP A 32 9.87 -21.18 6.37
N LEU A 33 10.66 -21.92 7.13
CA LEU A 33 10.14 -22.87 8.11
C LEU A 33 9.68 -22.15 9.40
N PRO A 34 8.56 -22.58 10.01
CA PRO A 34 8.11 -22.08 11.31
C PRO A 34 9.20 -22.26 12.38
N ASP A 35 9.41 -21.24 13.21
CA ASP A 35 10.36 -21.25 14.34
C ASP A 35 9.68 -20.58 15.55
N ALA A 36 10.13 -20.85 16.78
CA ALA A 36 9.66 -20.22 18.02
C ALA A 36 9.83 -18.67 18.04
N ARG A 37 10.52 -18.12 17.05
CA ARG A 37 10.68 -16.67 16.83
C ARG A 37 9.72 -16.08 15.80
N LYS A 38 9.07 -16.91 14.97
CA LYS A 38 8.23 -16.48 13.84
C LYS A 38 6.74 -16.62 14.19
N VAL A 39 5.92 -15.78 13.56
CA VAL A 39 4.47 -15.72 13.83
C VAL A 39 3.67 -16.72 12.98
N HIS A 40 4.23 -17.19 11.87
CA HIS A 40 3.58 -18.13 10.95
C HIS A 40 3.70 -19.59 11.42
N SER A 41 2.73 -20.40 11.00
CA SER A 41 2.59 -21.81 11.41
C SER A 41 2.74 -22.83 10.26
N ILE A 42 2.95 -22.36 9.03
CA ILE A 42 3.05 -23.18 7.81
C ILE A 42 4.27 -22.68 7.01
N PRO A 43 5.03 -23.54 6.32
CA PRO A 43 6.11 -23.10 5.45
C PRO A 43 5.64 -22.12 4.36
N ILE A 44 6.31 -20.96 4.24
CA ILE A 44 5.94 -19.90 3.28
C ILE A 44 7.15 -19.54 2.39
N PRO A 45 7.03 -19.54 1.05
CA PRO A 45 8.13 -19.21 0.14
C PRO A 45 8.73 -17.81 0.35
N ARG A 46 10.07 -17.69 0.33
CA ARG A 46 10.84 -16.43 0.51
C ARG A 46 11.51 -15.98 -0.79
N ILE A 47 10.71 -15.52 -1.72
CA ILE A 47 11.16 -15.24 -3.11
C ILE A 47 10.45 -14.03 -3.72
N GLY A 48 9.61 -13.33 -2.94
CA GLY A 48 8.85 -12.19 -3.39
C GLY A 48 9.72 -11.06 -3.94
N GLY A 49 10.92 -10.88 -3.39
CA GLY A 49 11.88 -9.87 -3.82
C GLY A 49 12.27 -9.98 -5.29
N ILE A 50 12.38 -11.20 -5.84
CA ILE A 50 12.68 -11.39 -7.27
C ILE A 50 11.50 -10.94 -8.13
N ALA A 51 10.27 -11.37 -7.78
CA ALA A 51 9.06 -10.96 -8.51
C ALA A 51 8.93 -9.43 -8.52
N MET A 52 9.23 -8.81 -7.37
CA MET A 52 9.22 -7.36 -7.20
C MET A 52 10.28 -6.65 -8.04
N ALA A 53 11.51 -7.17 -8.05
CA ALA A 53 12.60 -6.63 -8.85
C ALA A 53 12.27 -6.70 -10.35
N CYS A 54 11.78 -7.84 -10.84
CA CYS A 54 11.33 -7.98 -12.23
C CYS A 54 10.23 -6.98 -12.60
N GLY A 55 9.23 -6.82 -11.71
CA GLY A 55 8.14 -5.88 -11.91
C GLY A 55 8.59 -4.41 -11.94
N ALA A 56 9.61 -4.04 -11.18
CA ALA A 56 10.17 -2.68 -11.22
C ALA A 56 11.10 -2.48 -12.41
N PHE A 57 12.00 -3.42 -12.68
CA PHE A 57 13.09 -3.25 -13.64
C PHE A 57 12.58 -3.25 -15.08
N ALA A 58 11.67 -4.15 -15.43
CA ALA A 58 11.18 -4.29 -16.80
C ALA A 58 10.58 -2.98 -17.37
N PRO A 59 9.60 -2.32 -16.72
CA PRO A 59 9.07 -1.07 -17.25
C PRO A 59 10.08 0.09 -17.15
N LEU A 60 10.93 0.15 -16.13
CA LEU A 60 11.91 1.23 -16.00
C LEU A 60 13.00 1.16 -17.07
N LEU A 61 13.48 -0.03 -17.40
CA LEU A 61 14.39 -0.24 -18.52
C LEU A 61 13.70 0.00 -19.87
N LEU A 62 12.43 -0.36 -20.01
CA LEU A 62 11.69 -0.12 -21.25
C LEU A 62 11.55 1.37 -21.56
N TRP A 63 11.23 2.19 -20.56
CA TRP A 63 10.90 3.61 -20.76
C TRP A 63 12.06 4.57 -20.52
N TYR A 64 13.01 4.23 -19.66
CA TYR A 64 14.04 5.15 -19.14
C TYR A 64 15.46 4.56 -19.19
N HIS A 65 15.77 3.68 -20.16
CA HIS A 65 17.09 3.06 -20.31
C HIS A 65 18.28 4.02 -20.48
N ALA A 66 18.04 5.29 -20.82
CA ALA A 66 19.09 6.26 -21.11
C ALA A 66 19.30 7.27 -19.97
N ASP A 67 18.42 7.28 -18.97
CA ASP A 67 18.53 8.18 -17.83
C ASP A 67 19.58 7.64 -16.84
N ARG A 68 20.65 8.43 -16.64
CA ARG A 68 21.77 8.05 -15.79
C ARG A 68 21.37 7.80 -14.33
N PHE A 69 20.42 8.57 -13.79
CA PHE A 69 19.93 8.37 -12.44
C PHE A 69 19.15 7.07 -12.33
N VAL A 70 18.26 6.79 -13.29
CA VAL A 70 17.49 5.53 -13.31
C VAL A 70 18.42 4.32 -13.45
N LEU A 71 19.42 4.37 -14.34
CA LEU A 71 20.39 3.28 -14.50
C LEU A 71 21.22 3.05 -13.23
N ALA A 72 21.71 4.12 -12.60
CA ALA A 72 22.46 4.01 -11.34
C ALA A 72 21.58 3.45 -10.21
N PHE A 73 20.33 3.90 -10.13
CA PHE A 73 19.34 3.39 -9.20
C PHE A 73 19.12 1.88 -9.40
N LEU A 74 18.87 1.44 -10.64
CA LEU A 74 18.63 0.04 -11.00
C LEU A 74 19.86 -0.83 -10.74
N ALA A 75 21.07 -0.32 -11.02
CA ALA A 75 22.31 -1.04 -10.73
C ALA A 75 22.51 -1.26 -9.23
N GLY A 76 22.30 -0.23 -8.40
CA GLY A 76 22.33 -0.37 -6.93
C GLY A 76 21.23 -1.31 -6.41
N ALA A 77 20.02 -1.22 -6.95
CA ALA A 77 18.93 -2.13 -6.65
C ALA A 77 19.27 -3.58 -7.02
N ALA A 78 19.90 -3.82 -8.18
CA ALA A 78 20.30 -5.15 -8.63
C ALA A 78 21.33 -5.77 -7.68
N VAL A 79 22.29 -4.99 -7.18
CA VAL A 79 23.24 -5.42 -6.15
C VAL A 79 22.49 -5.86 -4.89
N LEU A 80 21.51 -5.10 -4.41
CA LEU A 80 20.76 -5.47 -3.20
C LEU A 80 19.86 -6.67 -3.39
N VAL A 81 19.20 -6.79 -4.54
CA VAL A 81 18.40 -7.97 -4.86
C VAL A 81 19.30 -9.20 -4.91
N PHE A 82 20.50 -9.09 -5.49
CA PHE A 82 21.47 -10.19 -5.54
C PHE A 82 21.97 -10.58 -4.14
N PHE A 83 22.46 -9.63 -3.35
CA PHE A 83 22.97 -9.91 -1.99
C PHE A 83 21.85 -10.37 -1.04
N GLY A 84 20.66 -9.80 -1.15
CA GLY A 84 19.52 -10.24 -0.35
C GLY A 84 19.03 -11.63 -0.77
N LEU A 85 19.11 -11.99 -2.05
CA LEU A 85 18.81 -13.35 -2.51
C LEU A 85 19.85 -14.36 -2.01
N LEU A 86 21.14 -13.99 -2.03
CA LEU A 86 22.19 -14.81 -1.42
C LEU A 86 21.96 -14.97 0.09
N ASP A 87 21.48 -13.93 0.77
CA ASP A 87 21.13 -14.00 2.20
C ASP A 87 19.94 -14.92 2.45
N ASP A 88 18.88 -14.82 1.64
CA ASP A 88 17.71 -15.70 1.70
C ASP A 88 18.08 -17.18 1.51
N PHE A 89 19.20 -17.49 0.83
CA PHE A 89 19.67 -18.86 0.57
C PHE A 89 20.77 -19.36 1.52
N HIS A 90 21.63 -18.47 2.00
CA HIS A 90 22.86 -18.86 2.70
C HIS A 90 23.01 -18.24 4.09
N ASP A 91 22.05 -17.45 4.58
CA ASP A 91 22.10 -16.72 5.85
C ASP A 91 23.45 -16.00 6.02
N LEU A 92 23.69 -14.99 5.19
CA LEU A 92 24.99 -14.32 5.11
C LEU A 92 25.37 -13.63 6.43
N PRO A 93 26.68 -13.56 6.74
CA PRO A 93 27.13 -12.81 7.90
C PRO A 93 26.84 -11.31 7.71
N PRO A 94 26.48 -10.57 8.79
CA PRO A 94 26.08 -9.16 8.69
C PRO A 94 27.07 -8.27 7.94
N LYS A 95 28.38 -8.54 8.05
CA LYS A 95 29.42 -7.78 7.34
C LYS A 95 29.28 -7.84 5.82
N VAL A 96 28.90 -8.99 5.27
CA VAL A 96 28.72 -9.19 3.81
C VAL A 96 27.45 -8.48 3.35
N LYS A 97 26.37 -8.53 4.15
CA LYS A 97 25.14 -7.77 3.88
C LYS A 97 25.41 -6.27 3.83
N PHE A 98 26.15 -5.74 4.82
CA PHE A 98 26.56 -4.34 4.85
C PHE A 98 27.44 -3.96 3.66
N ALA A 99 28.33 -4.84 3.21
CA ALA A 99 29.15 -4.59 2.02
C ALA A 99 28.29 -4.42 0.76
N GLY A 100 27.28 -5.27 0.56
CA GLY A 100 26.32 -5.13 -0.54
C GLY A 100 25.52 -3.82 -0.47
N GLN A 101 25.05 -3.45 0.73
CA GLN A 101 24.33 -2.20 0.96
C GLN A 101 25.20 -0.95 0.71
N ILE A 102 26.45 -0.98 1.16
CA ILE A 102 27.43 0.09 0.92
C ILE A 102 27.72 0.21 -0.57
N LEU A 103 27.94 -0.91 -1.26
CA LEU A 103 28.19 -0.91 -2.70
C LEU A 103 27.01 -0.32 -3.47
N ALA A 104 25.79 -0.74 -3.16
CA ALA A 104 24.58 -0.19 -3.77
C ALA A 104 24.42 1.32 -3.52
N ALA A 105 24.65 1.77 -2.29
CA ALA A 105 24.61 3.19 -1.94
C ALA A 105 25.69 3.98 -2.70
N LEU A 106 26.92 3.48 -2.78
CA LEU A 106 28.01 4.13 -3.50
C LEU A 106 27.71 4.27 -4.99
N ILE A 107 27.15 3.25 -5.64
CA ILE A 107 26.76 3.31 -7.05
C ILE A 107 25.81 4.50 -7.29
N VAL A 108 24.76 4.65 -6.48
CA VAL A 108 23.80 5.74 -6.70
C VAL A 108 24.33 7.11 -6.27
N ILE A 109 25.24 7.17 -5.31
CA ILE A 109 25.95 8.40 -4.93
C ILE A 109 26.86 8.88 -6.07
N THR A 110 27.72 8.00 -6.62
CA THR A 110 28.73 8.39 -7.60
C THR A 110 28.21 8.44 -9.03
N ALA A 111 27.39 7.46 -9.43
CA ALA A 111 26.85 7.40 -10.79
C ALA A 111 25.51 8.14 -10.90
N GLY A 112 24.65 8.08 -9.88
CA GLY A 112 23.34 8.72 -9.87
C GLY A 112 23.32 10.14 -9.30
N GLY A 113 24.40 10.59 -8.67
CA GLY A 113 24.52 11.94 -8.10
C GLY A 113 23.68 12.17 -6.83
N VAL A 114 23.17 11.11 -6.20
CA VAL A 114 22.35 11.21 -4.99
C VAL A 114 23.26 11.52 -3.80
N GLN A 115 23.19 12.75 -3.31
CA GLN A 115 24.03 13.18 -2.19
C GLN A 115 23.31 14.24 -1.36
N ILE A 116 23.40 14.10 -0.03
CA ILE A 116 23.04 15.15 0.91
C ILE A 116 24.13 16.24 0.84
N ARG A 117 23.76 17.35 0.22
CA ARG A 117 24.63 18.54 0.02
C ARG A 117 24.21 19.71 0.89
N SER A 118 22.96 19.75 1.33
CA SER A 118 22.45 20.81 2.21
C SER A 118 21.56 20.21 3.29
N LEU A 119 21.65 20.79 4.50
CA LEU A 119 20.75 20.51 5.62
C LEU A 119 19.67 21.61 5.77
N GLY A 120 19.54 22.49 4.78
CA GLY A 120 18.59 23.58 4.79
C GLY A 120 18.85 24.53 5.96
N MET A 121 17.78 24.93 6.65
CA MET A 121 17.81 25.82 7.81
C MET A 121 18.45 25.20 9.06
N LEU A 122 18.76 23.90 9.08
CA LEU A 122 19.54 23.30 10.17
C LEU A 122 21.01 23.75 10.12
N LEU A 123 21.51 24.00 8.91
CA LEU A 123 22.83 24.59 8.70
C LEU A 123 22.73 25.59 7.52
N PRO A 124 22.16 26.80 7.78
CA PRO A 124 21.89 27.78 6.74
C PRO A 124 23.13 28.11 5.92
N ASP A 125 22.93 28.28 4.60
CA ASP A 125 23.97 28.66 3.61
C ASP A 125 25.17 27.70 3.47
N ALA A 126 25.21 26.61 4.24
CA ALA A 126 26.27 25.63 4.18
C ALA A 126 26.02 24.60 3.09
N VAL A 127 26.96 24.50 2.15
CA VAL A 127 27.07 23.35 1.26
C VAL A 127 28.03 22.35 1.89
N LEU A 128 27.51 21.18 2.26
CA LEU A 128 28.30 20.10 2.83
C LEU A 128 29.35 19.63 1.81
N PRO A 129 30.65 19.70 2.15
CA PRO A 129 31.67 19.18 1.26
C PRO A 129 31.51 17.65 1.14
N PRO A 130 31.98 17.04 0.03
CA PRO A 130 31.84 15.60 -0.20
C PRO A 130 32.35 14.72 0.96
N LEU A 131 33.37 15.18 1.69
CA LEU A 131 33.91 14.51 2.87
C LEU A 131 32.86 14.25 3.96
N PHE A 132 31.85 15.11 4.10
CA PHE A 132 30.75 14.93 5.06
C PHE A 132 29.46 14.48 4.37
N GLY A 133 29.16 15.02 3.18
CA GLY A 133 27.93 14.70 2.46
C GLY A 133 27.84 13.23 2.01
N VAL A 134 28.94 12.65 1.54
CA VAL A 134 28.97 11.25 1.08
C VAL A 134 28.76 10.27 2.25
N PRO A 135 29.52 10.35 3.37
CA PRO A 135 29.27 9.48 4.51
C PRO A 135 27.87 9.63 5.09
N LEU A 136 27.35 10.86 5.18
CA LEU A 136 25.99 11.09 5.68
C LEU A 136 24.93 10.44 4.78
N THR A 137 25.10 10.55 3.46
CA THR A 137 24.20 9.90 2.48
C THR A 137 24.27 8.38 2.58
N LEU A 138 25.48 7.83 2.72
CA LEU A 138 25.69 6.39 2.87
C LEU A 138 25.03 5.87 4.15
N VAL A 139 25.22 6.54 5.29
CA VAL A 139 24.55 6.19 6.54
C VAL A 139 23.03 6.28 6.41
N ALA A 140 22.51 7.30 5.73
CA ALA A 140 21.07 7.45 5.52
C ALA A 140 20.48 6.32 4.67
N ILE A 141 21.11 5.97 3.53
CA ILE A 141 20.65 4.89 2.64
C ILE A 141 20.76 3.54 3.33
N VAL A 142 21.92 3.21 3.91
CA VAL A 142 22.16 1.93 4.58
C VAL A 142 21.28 1.79 5.83
N GLY A 143 21.16 2.85 6.62
CA GLY A 143 20.32 2.88 7.82
C GLY A 143 18.85 2.65 7.51
N ALA A 144 18.31 3.36 6.52
CA ALA A 144 16.94 3.18 6.05
C ALA A 144 16.69 1.79 5.43
N THR A 145 17.66 1.26 4.70
CA THR A 145 17.62 -0.10 4.14
C THR A 145 17.42 -1.13 5.24
N ASN A 146 18.22 -1.05 6.31
CA ASN A 146 18.09 -1.93 7.47
C ASN A 146 16.80 -1.65 8.26
N ALA A 147 16.36 -0.39 8.34
CA ALA A 147 15.13 -0.06 9.05
C ALA A 147 13.89 -0.70 8.43
N ILE A 148 13.80 -0.71 7.09
CA ILE A 148 12.72 -1.41 6.38
C ILE A 148 12.86 -2.92 6.48
N ASN A 149 14.07 -3.48 6.34
CA ASN A 149 14.32 -4.91 6.52
C ASN A 149 13.89 -5.40 7.90
N LEU A 150 14.22 -4.66 8.97
CA LEU A 150 13.79 -4.97 10.33
C LEU A 150 12.28 -4.78 10.58
N SER A 151 11.62 -3.93 9.77
CA SER A 151 10.17 -3.72 9.84
C SER A 151 9.37 -4.88 9.22
N ASP A 152 10.00 -5.77 8.46
CA ASP A 152 9.35 -6.93 7.81
C ASP A 152 9.10 -8.10 8.78
N GLY A 153 8.46 -7.81 9.91
CA GLY A 153 8.18 -8.79 10.97
C GLY A 153 6.77 -9.40 10.94
N LEU A 154 5.84 -8.81 10.17
CA LEU A 154 4.45 -9.25 10.04
C LEU A 154 3.98 -9.17 8.59
N ASP A 155 3.14 -10.11 8.17
CA ASP A 155 2.45 -10.15 6.88
C ASP A 155 1.87 -8.79 6.47
N GLY A 156 2.34 -8.27 5.33
CA GLY A 156 1.94 -7.01 4.75
C GLY A 156 2.61 -5.77 5.34
N LEU A 157 3.24 -5.84 6.53
CA LEU A 157 3.67 -4.65 7.28
C LEU A 157 4.67 -3.77 6.52
N ALA A 158 5.83 -4.31 6.16
CA ALA A 158 6.85 -3.55 5.43
C ALA A 158 6.36 -3.12 4.05
N GLY A 159 5.63 -4.00 3.35
CA GLY A 159 5.08 -3.72 2.03
C GLY A 159 4.07 -2.57 2.04
N GLY A 160 3.16 -2.53 3.02
CA GLY A 160 2.19 -1.45 3.15
C GLY A 160 2.80 -0.13 3.58
N ILE A 161 3.76 -0.14 4.52
CA ILE A 161 4.53 1.06 4.89
C ILE A 161 5.21 1.63 3.64
N CYS A 162 5.91 0.79 2.87
CA CYS A 162 6.60 1.22 1.66
C CYS A 162 5.62 1.72 0.59
N LEU A 163 4.44 1.11 0.46
CA LEU A 163 3.46 1.55 -0.52
C LEU A 163 2.93 2.95 -0.19
N LEU A 164 2.71 3.26 1.09
CA LEU A 164 2.38 4.62 1.53
C LEU A 164 3.55 5.60 1.24
N ILE A 165 4.79 5.18 1.52
CA ILE A 165 6.00 6.00 1.25
C ILE A 165 6.13 6.32 -0.24
N PHE A 166 6.05 5.33 -1.12
CA PHE A 166 6.18 5.56 -2.56
C PHE A 166 4.99 6.33 -3.14
N SER A 167 3.79 6.21 -2.56
CA SER A 167 2.66 7.08 -2.91
C SER A 167 3.00 8.55 -2.64
N ALA A 168 3.56 8.84 -1.45
CA ALA A 168 3.95 10.19 -1.06
C ALA A 168 5.12 10.73 -1.91
N ILE A 169 6.16 9.92 -2.11
CA ILE A 169 7.32 10.28 -2.96
C ILE A 169 6.86 10.53 -4.41
N GLY A 170 6.00 9.67 -4.96
CA GLY A 170 5.48 9.84 -6.32
C GLY A 170 4.67 11.13 -6.48
N TYR A 171 3.83 11.46 -5.50
CA TYR A 171 3.08 12.72 -5.50
C TYR A 171 4.00 13.95 -5.36
N LEU A 172 4.96 13.92 -4.44
CA LEU A 172 5.94 15.00 -4.29
C LEU A 172 6.82 15.15 -5.56
N ALA A 173 7.21 14.06 -6.19
CA ALA A 173 7.94 14.10 -7.46
C ALA A 173 7.11 14.71 -8.60
N TYR A 174 5.80 14.45 -8.63
CA TYR A 174 4.89 15.12 -9.55
C TYR A 174 4.84 16.63 -9.29
N LEU A 175 4.72 17.06 -8.03
CA LEU A 175 4.71 18.49 -7.66
C LEU A 175 6.02 19.19 -8.04
N GLU A 176 7.16 18.55 -7.80
CA GLU A 176 8.47 19.10 -8.12
C GLU A 176 8.85 18.95 -9.61
N GLY A 177 7.98 18.35 -10.42
CA GLY A 177 8.22 18.13 -11.85
C GLY A 177 9.43 17.22 -12.13
N ASN A 178 9.65 16.20 -11.29
CA ASN A 178 10.73 15.23 -11.43
C ASN A 178 10.18 13.87 -11.95
N PRO A 179 10.08 13.68 -13.28
CA PRO A 179 9.44 12.50 -13.86
C PRO A 179 10.22 11.21 -13.61
N SER A 180 11.55 11.25 -13.54
CA SER A 180 12.40 10.07 -13.29
C SER A 180 12.12 9.48 -11.91
N ILE A 181 12.11 10.30 -10.86
CA ILE A 181 11.74 9.87 -9.50
C ILE A 181 10.29 9.42 -9.44
N GLY A 182 9.37 10.18 -10.06
CA GLY A 182 7.95 9.85 -10.09
C GLY A 182 7.66 8.49 -10.75
N LEU A 183 8.36 8.17 -11.85
CA LEU A 183 8.23 6.88 -12.54
C LEU A 183 8.74 5.71 -11.70
N ILE A 184 9.90 5.86 -11.06
CA ILE A 184 10.41 4.80 -10.16
C ILE A 184 9.44 4.60 -8.99
N ALA A 185 8.99 5.67 -8.33
CA ALA A 185 8.03 5.59 -7.23
C ALA A 185 6.72 4.92 -7.68
N LEU A 186 6.22 5.22 -8.87
CA LEU A 186 5.01 4.63 -9.41
C LEU A 186 5.19 3.15 -9.80
N ALA A 187 6.36 2.77 -10.34
CA ALA A 187 6.70 1.38 -10.60
C ALA A 187 6.72 0.58 -9.28
N LEU A 188 7.38 1.12 -8.23
CA LEU A 188 7.45 0.50 -6.91
C LEU A 188 6.07 0.42 -6.23
N PHE A 189 5.23 1.44 -6.39
CA PHE A 189 3.83 1.39 -5.96
C PHE A 189 3.10 0.22 -6.66
N GLY A 190 3.23 0.09 -7.98
CA GLY A 190 2.60 -0.99 -8.75
C GLY A 190 3.08 -2.38 -8.34
N VAL A 191 4.39 -2.53 -8.18
CA VAL A 191 5.01 -3.74 -7.66
C VAL A 191 4.43 -4.11 -6.30
N LEU A 192 4.41 -3.19 -5.35
CA LEU A 192 3.89 -3.45 -4.00
C LEU A 192 2.40 -3.75 -4.01
N PHE A 193 1.63 -3.05 -4.83
CA PHE A 193 0.20 -3.31 -4.98
C PHE A 193 -0.06 -4.74 -5.48
N GLY A 194 0.72 -5.19 -6.48
CA GLY A 194 0.66 -6.57 -6.98
C GLY A 194 1.15 -7.60 -5.96
N PHE A 195 2.25 -7.32 -5.27
CA PHE A 195 2.85 -8.22 -4.29
C PHE A 195 2.01 -8.39 -3.01
N LEU A 196 1.44 -7.29 -2.49
CA LEU A 196 0.61 -7.30 -1.29
C LEU A 196 -0.64 -8.18 -1.43
N ARG A 197 -1.09 -8.46 -2.66
CA ARG A 197 -2.15 -9.43 -2.93
C ARG A 197 -1.83 -10.82 -2.35
N PHE A 198 -0.55 -11.19 -2.31
CA PHE A 198 -0.07 -12.49 -1.85
C PHE A 198 0.57 -12.43 -0.46
N ASN A 199 1.05 -11.27 -0.03
CA ASN A 199 1.76 -11.07 1.24
C ASN A 199 0.88 -10.57 2.39
N THR A 200 -0.33 -10.09 2.11
CA THR A 200 -1.25 -9.63 3.15
C THR A 200 -1.79 -10.80 3.99
N HIS A 201 -1.90 -10.61 5.31
CA HIS A 201 -2.29 -11.68 6.24
C HIS A 201 -3.62 -12.38 5.87
N PRO A 202 -3.66 -13.73 5.83
CA PRO A 202 -2.53 -14.65 5.96
C PRO A 202 -1.64 -14.69 4.70
N ALA A 203 -0.35 -14.45 4.86
CA ALA A 203 0.59 -14.42 3.74
C ALA A 203 0.76 -15.80 3.09
N THR A 204 0.87 -15.79 1.76
CA THR A 204 1.20 -16.96 0.93
C THR A 204 2.62 -16.89 0.36
N ILE A 205 3.27 -15.73 0.49
CA ILE A 205 4.66 -15.50 0.08
C ILE A 205 5.26 -14.38 0.95
N PHE A 206 6.55 -14.49 1.23
CA PHE A 206 7.34 -13.44 1.87
C PHE A 206 8.28 -12.76 0.87
N MET A 207 8.55 -11.47 1.10
CA MET A 207 9.43 -10.69 0.24
C MET A 207 10.89 -11.12 0.38
N GLY A 208 11.26 -11.67 1.54
CA GLY A 208 12.63 -12.04 1.84
C GLY A 208 13.54 -10.82 2.04
N ASP A 209 14.80 -11.09 2.30
CA ASP A 209 15.83 -10.08 2.42
C ASP A 209 16.09 -9.37 1.09
N ALA A 210 15.97 -10.08 -0.03
CA ALA A 210 16.02 -9.49 -1.37
C ALA A 210 15.00 -8.35 -1.54
N GLY A 211 13.74 -8.59 -1.16
CA GLY A 211 12.66 -7.63 -1.33
C GLY A 211 12.74 -6.47 -0.36
N SER A 212 12.91 -6.76 0.94
CA SER A 212 12.88 -5.73 1.98
C SER A 212 14.08 -4.77 1.89
N GLN A 213 15.28 -5.27 1.56
CA GLN A 213 16.45 -4.41 1.33
C GLN A 213 16.28 -3.57 0.06
N PHE A 214 15.76 -4.14 -1.03
CA PHE A 214 15.45 -3.41 -2.26
C PHE A 214 14.48 -2.24 -1.98
N LEU A 215 13.41 -2.48 -1.21
CA LEU A 215 12.44 -1.44 -0.86
C LEU A 215 13.06 -0.33 -0.01
N GLY A 216 13.84 -0.68 1.02
CA GLY A 216 14.45 0.31 1.92
C GLY A 216 15.47 1.20 1.23
N TYR A 217 16.33 0.61 0.40
CA TYR A 217 17.23 1.38 -0.47
C TYR A 217 16.45 2.30 -1.40
N SER A 218 15.37 1.79 -1.99
CA SER A 218 14.58 2.57 -2.93
C SER A 218 13.91 3.77 -2.26
N ALA A 219 13.32 3.57 -1.09
CA ALA A 219 12.69 4.63 -0.32
C ALA A 219 13.68 5.75 0.05
N ALA A 220 14.85 5.39 0.57
CA ALA A 220 15.87 6.36 0.96
C ALA A 220 16.48 7.10 -0.24
N THR A 221 16.85 6.35 -1.28
CA THR A 221 17.46 6.91 -2.49
C THR A 221 16.52 7.91 -3.16
N LEU A 222 15.25 7.55 -3.34
CA LEU A 222 14.27 8.44 -3.96
C LEU A 222 13.97 9.65 -3.09
N ALA A 223 13.83 9.49 -1.77
CA ALA A 223 13.55 10.60 -0.86
C ALA A 223 14.72 11.60 -0.81
N ILE A 224 15.96 11.12 -0.74
CA ILE A 224 17.16 11.97 -0.77
C ILE A 224 17.30 12.64 -2.14
N ALA A 225 17.19 11.89 -3.23
CA ALA A 225 17.27 12.45 -4.59
C ALA A 225 16.23 13.55 -4.80
N LEU A 226 14.99 13.33 -4.35
CA LEU A 226 13.91 14.29 -4.50
C LEU A 226 14.19 15.59 -3.76
N THR A 227 14.58 15.49 -2.49
CA THR A 227 14.78 16.65 -1.58
C THR A 227 16.08 17.39 -1.83
N GLN A 228 17.08 16.76 -2.44
CA GLN A 228 18.36 17.39 -2.77
C GLN A 228 18.43 17.89 -4.23
N SER A 229 17.46 17.52 -5.08
CA SER A 229 17.42 17.95 -6.48
C SER A 229 16.99 19.41 -6.68
N LYS A 230 16.10 19.93 -5.82
CA LYS A 230 15.60 21.31 -5.82
C LYS A 230 15.47 21.82 -4.38
N ALA A 231 15.78 23.10 -4.16
CA ALA A 231 15.79 23.74 -2.84
C ALA A 231 14.39 24.05 -2.25
N THR A 232 13.32 23.59 -2.91
CA THR A 232 11.93 23.83 -2.50
C THR A 232 11.49 22.91 -1.38
N LEU A 233 11.93 21.65 -1.40
CA LEU A 233 11.58 20.67 -0.38
C LEU A 233 12.61 20.68 0.74
N SER A 234 12.13 20.53 1.97
CA SER A 234 12.99 20.36 3.14
C SER A 234 13.92 19.13 3.02
N PRO A 235 15.24 19.28 3.26
CA PRO A 235 16.17 18.15 3.41
C PRO A 235 15.83 17.17 4.53
N VAL A 236 15.00 17.56 5.51
CA VAL A 236 14.55 16.70 6.62
C VAL A 236 13.37 15.81 6.22
N LEU A 237 12.69 16.12 5.12
CA LEU A 237 11.51 15.38 4.65
C LEU A 237 11.70 13.84 4.56
N PRO A 238 12.86 13.28 4.14
CA PRO A 238 13.08 11.84 4.12
C PRO A 238 12.93 11.19 5.49
N LEU A 239 13.31 11.88 6.57
CA LEU A 239 13.18 11.40 7.95
C LEU A 239 11.70 11.21 8.31
N ILE A 240 10.82 12.10 7.88
CA ILE A 240 9.38 12.00 8.16
C ILE A 240 8.74 10.93 7.28
N LEU A 241 9.09 10.89 6.00
CA LEU A 241 8.58 9.88 5.07
C LEU A 241 8.91 8.47 5.55
N LEU A 242 10.14 8.20 5.99
CA LEU A 242 10.56 6.91 6.55
C LEU A 242 10.42 6.84 8.08
N GLY A 243 9.64 7.74 8.68
CA GLY A 243 9.72 8.03 10.11
C GLY A 243 9.37 6.86 11.02
N PHE A 244 8.34 6.07 10.69
CA PHE A 244 7.99 4.93 11.55
C PHE A 244 9.07 3.82 11.55
N PRO A 245 9.55 3.31 10.40
CA PRO A 245 10.67 2.36 10.36
C PRO A 245 11.93 2.84 11.08
N ILE A 246 12.29 4.12 10.89
CA ILE A 246 13.45 4.74 11.54
C ILE A 246 13.24 4.77 13.06
N LEU A 247 12.06 5.22 13.52
CA LEU A 247 11.72 5.26 14.94
C LEU A 247 11.78 3.86 15.58
N ASP A 248 11.20 2.84 14.94
CA ASP A 248 11.24 1.46 15.44
C ASP A 248 12.68 0.97 15.62
N THR A 249 13.48 1.13 14.57
CA THR A 249 14.87 0.67 14.55
C THR A 249 15.73 1.40 15.58
N LEU A 250 15.63 2.74 15.65
CA LEU A 250 16.36 3.54 16.64
C LEU A 250 15.95 3.20 18.06
N THR A 251 14.66 2.99 18.32
CA THR A 251 14.15 2.61 19.65
C THR A 251 14.75 1.29 20.10
N VAL A 252 14.79 0.30 19.21
CA VAL A 252 15.40 -1.00 19.48
C VAL A 252 16.90 -0.88 19.72
N MET A 253 17.62 -0.13 18.88
CA MET A 253 19.07 0.09 19.04
C MET A 253 19.41 0.81 20.34
N VAL A 254 18.72 1.90 20.67
CA VAL A 254 18.92 2.66 21.93
C VAL A 254 18.62 1.78 23.13
N THR A 255 17.54 1.01 23.11
CA THR A 255 17.19 0.09 24.21
C THR A 255 18.31 -0.94 24.44
N ARG A 256 18.93 -1.46 23.37
CA ARG A 256 20.07 -2.39 23.48
C ARG A 256 21.30 -1.73 24.09
N ILE A 257 21.63 -0.51 23.65
CA ILE A 257 22.75 0.26 24.18
C ILE A 257 22.58 0.51 25.68
N VAL A 258 21.38 0.92 26.11
CA VAL A 258 21.05 1.10 27.54
C VAL A 258 21.19 -0.21 28.33
N GLN A 259 20.88 -1.35 27.71
CA GLN A 259 21.09 -2.68 28.29
C GLN A 259 22.55 -3.20 28.18
N LYS A 260 23.49 -2.36 27.72
CA LYS A 260 24.91 -2.71 27.47
C LYS A 260 25.09 -3.88 26.49
N ARG A 261 24.14 -4.05 25.56
CA ARG A 261 24.20 -5.02 24.46
C ARG A 261 24.58 -4.32 23.16
N SER A 262 25.12 -5.08 22.21
CA SER A 262 25.39 -4.57 20.87
C SER A 262 24.10 -4.08 20.21
N PRO A 263 24.08 -2.90 19.56
CA PRO A 263 22.90 -2.43 18.83
C PRO A 263 22.54 -3.34 17.65
N PHE A 264 23.46 -4.18 17.18
CA PHE A 264 23.29 -5.09 16.04
C PHE A 264 22.89 -6.53 16.42
N SER A 265 22.66 -6.83 17.71
CA SER A 265 22.19 -8.15 18.13
C SER A 265 20.71 -8.37 17.77
N ALA A 266 20.32 -9.56 17.29
CA ALA A 266 18.92 -9.87 17.00
C ALA A 266 18.04 -9.85 18.29
N ASP A 267 16.85 -9.24 18.23
CA ASP A 267 15.92 -9.14 19.38
C ASP A 267 14.44 -8.98 18.94
N LYS A 268 13.49 -9.30 19.83
CA LYS A 268 12.02 -9.26 19.62
C LYS A 268 11.35 -7.99 20.15
N ASN A 269 12.09 -6.88 20.28
CA ASN A 269 11.57 -5.66 20.95
C ASN A 269 11.09 -4.57 19.97
N HIS A 270 10.63 -4.97 18.79
CA HIS A 270 10.02 -4.06 17.82
C HIS A 270 8.59 -3.64 18.24
N PHE A 271 8.12 -2.48 17.78
CA PHE A 271 6.78 -1.96 18.10
C PHE A 271 5.66 -2.95 17.79
N HIS A 272 5.79 -3.73 16.71
CA HIS A 272 4.79 -4.73 16.36
C HIS A 272 4.70 -5.86 17.41
N HIS A 273 5.82 -6.30 17.99
CA HIS A 273 5.82 -7.24 19.11
C HIS A 273 5.23 -6.62 20.38
N HIS A 274 5.46 -5.33 20.63
CA HIS A 274 4.80 -4.62 21.72
C HIS A 274 3.28 -4.61 21.54
N LEU A 275 2.77 -4.31 20.35
CA LEU A 275 1.33 -4.35 20.04
C LEU A 275 0.74 -5.75 20.24
N LEU A 276 1.41 -6.80 19.76
CA LEU A 276 1.01 -8.19 19.99
C LEU A 276 1.02 -8.55 21.49
N GLY A 277 2.03 -8.09 22.23
CA GLY A 277 2.14 -8.26 23.67
C GLY A 277 1.04 -7.55 24.47
N LEU A 278 0.45 -6.48 23.92
CA LEU A 278 -0.76 -5.84 24.48
C LEU A 278 -2.03 -6.67 24.20
N GLY A 279 -1.97 -7.76 23.42
CA GLY A 279 -3.10 -8.64 23.14
C GLY A 279 -3.84 -8.35 21.82
N LEU A 280 -3.25 -7.53 20.95
CA LEU A 280 -3.76 -7.27 19.59
C LEU A 280 -3.43 -8.41 18.63
N GLN A 281 -4.24 -8.57 17.59
CA GLN A 281 -3.95 -9.48 16.49
C GLN A 281 -2.91 -8.88 15.53
N GLN A 282 -2.32 -9.73 14.68
CA GLN A 282 -1.37 -9.31 13.66
C GLN A 282 -1.95 -8.23 12.73
N SER A 283 -3.15 -8.45 12.18
CA SER A 283 -3.82 -7.47 11.31
C SER A 283 -4.15 -6.14 12.01
N GLU A 284 -4.54 -6.19 13.30
CA GLU A 284 -4.79 -5.00 14.12
C GLU A 284 -3.50 -4.21 14.37
N SER A 285 -2.40 -4.91 14.63
CA SER A 285 -1.09 -4.30 14.84
C SER A 285 -0.60 -3.61 13.57
N VAL A 286 -0.71 -4.28 12.42
CA VAL A 286 -0.38 -3.71 11.11
C VAL A 286 -1.22 -2.47 10.81
N LEU A 287 -2.53 -2.51 11.08
CA LEU A 287 -3.43 -1.36 10.87
C LEU A 287 -3.01 -0.14 11.70
N ILE A 288 -2.69 -0.32 12.99
CA ILE A 288 -2.23 0.79 13.84
C ILE A 288 -0.95 1.41 13.27
N ILE A 289 -0.02 0.57 12.82
CA ILE A 289 1.22 1.05 12.22
C ILE A 289 0.96 1.80 10.91
N TYR A 290 0.04 1.32 10.06
CA TYR A 290 -0.36 2.06 8.86
C TYR A 290 -0.97 3.42 9.18
N ILE A 291 -1.79 3.52 10.24
CA ILE A 291 -2.36 4.80 10.68
C ILE A 291 -1.23 5.74 11.13
N LEU A 292 -0.30 5.27 11.96
CA LEU A 292 0.85 6.05 12.41
C LEU A 292 1.71 6.54 11.23
N GLN A 293 1.99 5.67 10.27
CA GLN A 293 2.73 6.01 9.06
C GLN A 293 1.97 6.99 8.16
N THR A 294 0.64 6.84 8.06
CA THR A 294 -0.22 7.76 7.30
C THR A 294 -0.24 9.16 7.92
N LEU A 295 -0.24 9.26 9.26
CA LEU A 295 -0.15 10.54 9.96
C LEU A 295 1.17 11.25 9.67
N LEU A 296 2.29 10.51 9.70
CA LEU A 296 3.60 11.04 9.33
C LEU A 296 3.64 11.51 7.88
N ILE A 297 3.10 10.73 6.94
CA ILE A 297 3.01 11.13 5.52
C ILE A 297 2.11 12.35 5.35
N GLY A 298 0.97 12.41 6.02
CA GLY A 298 0.09 13.58 6.01
C GLY A 298 0.82 14.82 6.50
N ALA A 299 1.55 14.72 7.61
CA ALA A 299 2.39 15.80 8.12
C ALA A 299 3.50 16.19 7.11
N ALA A 300 4.18 15.22 6.51
CA ALA A 300 5.19 15.46 5.48
C ALA A 300 4.62 16.24 4.28
N LEU A 301 3.45 15.83 3.79
CA LEU A 301 2.79 16.49 2.65
C LEU A 301 2.32 17.89 3.02
N LEU A 302 1.68 18.08 4.18
CA LEU A 302 1.19 19.39 4.61
C LEU A 302 2.34 20.37 4.90
N LEU A 303 3.42 19.89 5.54
CA LEU A 303 4.53 20.72 5.99
C LEU A 303 5.67 20.82 4.98
N ARG A 304 5.57 20.20 3.79
CA ARG A 304 6.68 20.06 2.81
C ARG A 304 7.47 21.33 2.46
N TYR A 305 6.83 22.50 2.54
CA TYR A 305 7.43 23.82 2.25
C TYR A 305 7.69 24.68 3.50
N HIS A 306 7.47 24.13 4.69
CA HIS A 306 7.81 24.78 5.96
C HIS A 306 9.29 24.57 6.31
N SER A 307 9.75 25.29 7.34
CA SER A 307 11.14 25.21 7.79
C SER A 307 11.52 23.82 8.30
N ASP A 308 12.79 23.46 8.10
CA ASP A 308 13.36 22.19 8.56
C ASP A 308 13.16 21.96 10.06
N TRP A 309 13.22 23.03 10.85
CA TRP A 309 12.97 23.01 12.30
C TRP A 309 11.55 22.61 12.65
N VAL A 310 10.54 23.07 11.89
CA VAL A 310 9.13 22.70 12.11
C VAL A 310 8.93 21.21 11.81
N LEU A 311 9.50 20.73 10.71
CA LEU A 311 9.46 19.30 10.35
C LEU A 311 10.12 18.44 11.43
N LEU A 312 11.33 18.81 11.85
CA LEU A 312 12.08 18.10 12.88
C LEU A 312 11.33 18.10 14.22
N LEU A 313 10.80 19.24 14.65
CA LEU A 313 10.00 19.33 15.87
C LEU A 313 8.75 18.45 15.79
N CYS A 314 8.04 18.48 14.66
CA CYS A 314 6.86 17.63 14.44
C CYS A 314 7.21 16.14 14.58
N TYR A 315 8.30 15.71 13.94
CA TYR A 315 8.78 14.32 14.03
C TYR A 315 9.21 13.94 15.45
N LEU A 316 9.90 14.82 16.17
CA LEU A 316 10.31 14.58 17.55
C LEU A 316 9.12 14.49 18.51
N LEU A 317 8.12 15.37 18.36
CA LEU A 317 6.89 15.32 19.15
C LEU A 317 6.08 14.05 18.88
N PHE A 318 5.95 13.67 17.61
CA PHE A 318 5.33 12.41 17.23
C PHE A 318 6.06 11.21 17.86
N SER A 319 7.39 11.17 17.71
CA SER A 319 8.23 10.11 18.26
C SER A 319 8.11 10.02 19.78
N ALA A 320 8.16 11.16 20.47
CA ALA A 320 7.96 11.22 21.92
C ALA A 320 6.57 10.73 22.33
N ALA A 321 5.51 11.13 21.62
CA ALA A 321 4.15 10.69 21.90
C ALA A 321 4.00 9.16 21.75
N VAL A 322 4.54 8.59 20.68
CA VAL A 322 4.55 7.12 20.45
C VAL A 322 5.33 6.41 21.56
N LEU A 323 6.55 6.85 21.86
CA LEU A 323 7.39 6.25 22.90
C LEU A 323 6.75 6.33 24.29
N VAL A 324 6.17 7.47 24.65
CA VAL A 324 5.47 7.66 25.92
C VAL A 324 4.23 6.77 25.99
N PHE A 325 3.47 6.65 24.91
CA PHE A 325 2.30 5.77 24.84
C PHE A 325 2.70 4.30 25.08
N PHE A 326 3.66 3.77 24.33
CA PHE A 326 4.11 2.39 24.47
C PHE A 326 4.81 2.14 25.82
N GLY A 327 5.59 3.10 26.30
CA GLY A 327 6.24 3.03 27.62
C GLY A 327 5.23 2.97 28.77
N ARG A 328 4.18 3.80 28.72
CA ARG A 328 3.08 3.77 29.71
C ARG A 328 2.26 2.49 29.60
N ALA A 329 1.93 2.07 28.39
CA ALA A 329 1.18 0.83 28.16
C ALA A 329 1.91 -0.37 28.76
N ARG A 330 3.24 -0.44 28.57
CA ARG A 330 4.07 -1.50 29.14
C ARG A 330 4.16 -1.43 30.67
N ARG A 331 4.46 -0.25 31.24
CA ARG A 331 4.61 -0.08 32.70
C ARG A 331 3.32 -0.40 33.47
N ASN A 332 2.18 -0.01 32.91
CA ASN A 332 0.89 -0.23 33.53
C ASN A 332 0.30 -1.62 33.22
N GLY A 333 1.06 -2.49 32.55
CA GLY A 333 0.62 -3.84 32.18
C GLY A 333 -0.65 -3.82 31.34
N TRP A 334 -0.81 -2.84 30.45
CA TRP A 334 -2.01 -2.73 29.63
C TRP A 334 -2.17 -3.99 28.80
N GLN A 335 -3.30 -4.65 28.98
CA GLN A 335 -3.76 -5.65 28.02
C GLN A 335 -4.91 -5.01 27.26
N LEU A 336 -4.60 -4.53 26.05
CA LEU A 336 -5.56 -4.28 24.99
C LEU A 336 -6.14 -5.63 24.51
N GLY A 337 -6.66 -6.45 25.41
CA GLY A 337 -7.39 -7.65 25.04
C GLY A 337 -8.55 -7.24 24.13
N ARG A 338 -8.65 -7.85 22.94
CA ARG A 338 -9.70 -7.64 21.91
C ARG A 338 -10.58 -6.41 22.17
N PHE A 339 -10.10 -5.20 21.87
CA PHE A 339 -10.92 -3.98 21.99
C PHE A 339 -11.82 -3.97 23.25
N ARG A 340 -11.25 -4.14 24.45
CA ARG A 340 -11.97 -4.00 25.74
C ARG A 340 -12.48 -2.57 26.01
N ILE A 341 -12.34 -1.66 25.04
CA ILE A 341 -12.97 -0.33 25.00
C ILE A 341 -14.49 -0.45 24.90
N PHE A 342 -15.02 -1.54 24.32
CA PHE A 342 -16.44 -1.85 24.42
C PHE A 342 -16.70 -2.69 25.68
N ASN A 343 -17.12 -2.00 26.74
CA ASN A 343 -17.62 -2.53 28.01
C ASN A 343 -18.37 -3.88 27.82
N ASN A 344 -18.24 -4.83 28.75
CA ASN A 344 -18.78 -6.20 28.64
C ASN A 344 -20.26 -6.28 28.22
N ARG A 345 -21.06 -5.25 28.50
CA ARG A 345 -22.46 -5.14 28.03
C ARG A 345 -22.61 -4.91 26.53
N ILE A 346 -21.81 -4.02 25.93
CA ILE A 346 -21.90 -3.75 24.49
C ILE A 346 -21.22 -4.87 23.71
N ALA A 347 -20.10 -5.40 24.17
CA ALA A 347 -19.50 -6.59 23.55
C ALA A 347 -20.43 -7.81 23.62
N ALA A 348 -21.14 -8.02 24.73
CA ALA A 348 -22.16 -9.07 24.84
C ALA A 348 -23.36 -8.81 23.92
N ARG A 349 -23.87 -7.57 23.85
CA ARG A 349 -24.93 -7.19 22.89
C ARG A 349 -24.48 -7.32 21.45
N LEU A 350 -23.27 -6.93 21.09
CA LEU A 350 -22.71 -7.08 19.74
C LEU A 350 -22.45 -8.56 19.42
N ARG A 351 -22.06 -9.38 20.40
CA ARG A 351 -22.00 -10.84 20.25
C ARG A 351 -23.39 -11.45 20.09
N LEU A 352 -24.40 -10.98 20.81
CA LEU A 352 -25.80 -11.39 20.63
C LEU A 352 -26.31 -10.96 19.26
N ILE A 353 -26.09 -9.72 18.82
CA ILE A 353 -26.43 -9.21 17.48
C ILE A 353 -25.70 -10.00 16.39
N LYS A 354 -24.42 -10.31 16.57
CA LYS A 354 -23.64 -11.18 15.66
C LYS A 354 -24.18 -12.61 15.68
N ARG A 355 -24.51 -13.16 16.86
CA ARG A 355 -25.05 -14.50 17.06
C ARG A 355 -26.47 -14.64 16.54
N GLU A 356 -27.29 -13.60 16.56
CA GLU A 356 -28.64 -13.52 16.00
C GLU A 356 -28.63 -13.12 14.52
N GLY A 357 -27.52 -12.54 14.04
CA GLY A 357 -27.31 -12.23 12.62
C GLY A 357 -28.33 -11.24 12.07
N ILE A 358 -29.14 -10.61 12.94
CA ILE A 358 -30.28 -9.77 12.56
C ILE A 358 -29.81 -8.56 11.77
N LEU A 359 -28.67 -7.96 12.17
CA LEU A 359 -28.12 -6.81 11.48
C LEU A 359 -27.81 -7.17 10.03
N VAL A 360 -26.99 -8.21 9.80
CA VAL A 360 -26.66 -8.68 8.44
C VAL A 360 -27.92 -9.14 7.70
N LYS A 361 -28.85 -9.84 8.35
CA LYS A 361 -30.09 -10.30 7.71
C LYS A 361 -30.98 -9.13 7.25
N LYS A 362 -30.94 -7.99 7.96
CA LYS A 362 -31.70 -6.77 7.60
C LYS A 362 -30.94 -5.87 6.61
N THR A 363 -29.63 -5.69 6.77
CA THR A 363 -28.85 -4.81 5.88
C THR A 363 -28.44 -5.49 4.58
N PHE A 364 -28.22 -6.80 4.57
CA PHE A 364 -27.74 -7.50 3.39
C PHE A 364 -28.72 -7.47 2.20
N PRO A 365 -30.06 -7.62 2.35
CA PRO A 365 -30.97 -7.49 1.20
C PRO A 365 -30.93 -6.10 0.56
N VAL A 366 -30.85 -5.06 1.39
CA VAL A 366 -30.69 -3.66 0.92
C VAL A 366 -29.36 -3.50 0.18
N PHE A 367 -28.29 -4.11 0.70
CA PHE A 367 -26.97 -4.12 0.07
C PHE A 367 -26.94 -4.91 -1.25
N GLU A 368 -27.61 -6.07 -1.28
CA GLU A 368 -27.69 -6.99 -2.43
C GLU A 368 -28.36 -6.34 -3.63
N VAL A 369 -29.44 -5.58 -3.39
CA VAL A 369 -30.16 -4.87 -4.46
C VAL A 369 -29.54 -3.49 -4.71
N GLY A 370 -29.09 -2.82 -3.66
CA GLY A 370 -28.59 -1.46 -3.70
C GLY A 370 -27.30 -1.27 -4.48
N ILE A 371 -26.32 -2.18 -4.33
CA ILE A 371 -25.02 -2.06 -5.03
C ILE A 371 -25.17 -2.22 -6.55
N PRO A 372 -25.86 -3.24 -7.07
CA PRO A 372 -26.10 -3.33 -8.52
C PRO A 372 -26.92 -2.15 -9.07
N LEU A 373 -27.91 -1.65 -8.32
CA LEU A 373 -28.65 -0.45 -8.70
C LEU A 373 -27.76 0.80 -8.73
N LEU A 374 -26.82 0.92 -7.79
CA LEU A 374 -25.86 2.02 -7.76
C LEU A 374 -24.93 1.97 -8.98
N LEU A 375 -24.47 0.78 -9.39
CA LEU A 375 -23.70 0.62 -10.62
C LEU A 375 -24.53 1.01 -11.85
N LEU A 376 -25.78 0.55 -11.94
CA LEU A 376 -26.70 0.91 -13.01
C LEU A 376 -26.94 2.43 -13.07
N ALA A 377 -27.17 3.06 -11.93
CA ALA A 377 -27.29 4.52 -11.83
C ALA A 377 -26.00 5.22 -12.26
N THR A 378 -24.83 4.71 -11.88
CA THR A 378 -23.53 5.26 -12.29
C THR A 378 -23.38 5.22 -13.82
N CYS A 379 -23.61 4.07 -14.47
CA CYS A 379 -23.64 3.97 -15.93
C CYS A 379 -24.77 4.82 -16.56
N GLY A 380 -25.90 4.93 -15.88
CA GLY A 380 -27.06 5.73 -16.27
C GLY A 380 -26.86 7.23 -16.10
N LEU A 381 -25.84 7.68 -15.37
CA LEU A 381 -25.45 9.09 -15.26
C LEU A 381 -24.27 9.43 -16.15
N ALA A 382 -23.39 8.45 -16.43
CA ALA A 382 -22.31 8.58 -17.39
C ALA A 382 -22.80 9.12 -18.74
N GLY A 383 -22.07 10.13 -19.24
CA GLY A 383 -22.23 10.81 -20.52
C GLY A 383 -22.07 9.93 -21.74
N ALA A 384 -21.99 10.57 -22.91
CA ALA A 384 -21.62 9.90 -24.15
C ALA A 384 -20.24 9.24 -23.98
N ALA A 385 -20.23 7.91 -23.93
CA ALA A 385 -19.00 7.16 -23.77
C ALA A 385 -18.20 7.18 -25.08
N PRO A 386 -16.85 7.26 -25.04
CA PRO A 386 -16.04 7.09 -26.24
C PRO A 386 -16.31 5.74 -26.91
N GLY A 387 -16.23 5.66 -28.25
CA GLY A 387 -16.57 4.45 -29.00
C GLY A 387 -15.88 3.18 -28.48
N TYR A 388 -14.60 3.26 -28.11
CA TYR A 388 -13.86 2.14 -27.54
C TYR A 388 -14.44 1.63 -26.21
N VAL A 389 -14.99 2.53 -25.37
CA VAL A 389 -15.66 2.14 -24.10
C VAL A 389 -16.98 1.45 -24.40
N LYS A 390 -17.74 1.92 -25.38
CA LYS A 390 -19.00 1.29 -25.81
C LYS A 390 -18.75 -0.13 -26.34
N PHE A 391 -17.74 -0.29 -27.21
CA PHE A 391 -17.34 -1.60 -27.73
C PHE A 391 -16.86 -2.53 -26.62
N ALA A 392 -16.02 -2.03 -25.70
CA ALA A 392 -15.56 -2.82 -24.55
C ALA A 392 -16.73 -3.25 -23.65
N ALA A 393 -17.69 -2.37 -23.39
CA ALA A 393 -18.87 -2.67 -22.57
C ALA A 393 -19.74 -3.76 -23.21
N LEU A 394 -20.02 -3.68 -24.52
CA LEU A 394 -20.75 -4.72 -25.26
C LEU A 394 -19.99 -6.05 -25.30
N PHE A 395 -18.68 -5.99 -25.57
CA PHE A 395 -17.82 -7.17 -25.57
C PHE A 395 -17.86 -7.87 -24.20
N PHE A 396 -17.64 -7.14 -23.11
CA PHE A 396 -17.67 -7.72 -21.78
C PHE A 396 -19.05 -8.20 -21.34
N ALA A 397 -20.13 -7.53 -21.76
CA ALA A 397 -21.49 -8.01 -21.55
C ALA A 397 -21.71 -9.36 -22.24
N MET A 398 -21.25 -9.51 -23.49
CA MET A 398 -21.28 -10.78 -24.22
C MET A 398 -20.42 -11.85 -23.53
N VAL A 399 -19.20 -11.52 -23.10
CA VAL A 399 -18.31 -12.46 -22.39
C VAL A 399 -18.94 -12.96 -21.09
N ILE A 400 -19.57 -12.09 -20.29
CA ILE A 400 -20.33 -12.51 -19.10
C ILE A 400 -21.49 -13.44 -19.50
N GLY A 401 -22.25 -13.08 -20.54
CA GLY A 401 -23.36 -13.89 -21.06
C GLY A 401 -22.93 -15.28 -21.51
N VAL A 402 -21.85 -15.40 -22.28
CA VAL A 402 -21.32 -16.69 -22.77
C VAL A 402 -20.79 -17.53 -21.61
N THR A 403 -19.99 -16.92 -20.73
CA THR A 403 -19.38 -17.64 -19.60
C THR A 403 -20.42 -18.11 -18.58
N TRP A 404 -21.56 -17.43 -18.49
CA TRP A 404 -22.73 -17.83 -17.69
C TRP A 404 -23.16 -19.27 -17.99
N PHE A 405 -23.20 -19.65 -19.27
CA PHE A 405 -23.66 -20.97 -19.70
C PHE A 405 -22.62 -22.07 -19.48
N TRP A 406 -21.34 -21.74 -19.41
CA TRP A 406 -20.28 -22.74 -19.49
C TRP A 406 -19.76 -23.21 -18.13
N SER A 407 -19.47 -22.30 -17.20
CA SER A 407 -18.95 -22.69 -15.87
C SER A 407 -19.15 -21.60 -14.83
N ARG A 408 -19.81 -21.95 -13.72
CA ARG A 408 -20.01 -21.04 -12.57
C ARG A 408 -18.70 -20.53 -11.97
N ARG A 409 -17.62 -21.33 -12.06
CA ARG A 409 -16.29 -20.92 -11.58
C ARG A 409 -15.68 -19.84 -12.46
N LEU A 410 -15.83 -19.97 -13.79
CA LEU A 410 -15.34 -18.99 -14.75
C LEU A 410 -16.11 -17.66 -14.62
N VAL A 411 -17.43 -17.73 -14.45
CA VAL A 411 -18.27 -16.53 -14.28
C VAL A 411 -17.78 -15.64 -13.15
N SER A 412 -17.38 -16.21 -12.00
CA SER A 412 -16.88 -15.41 -10.89
C SER A 412 -15.58 -14.66 -11.22
N ALA A 413 -14.66 -15.30 -11.95
CA ALA A 413 -13.39 -14.69 -12.34
C ALA A 413 -13.60 -13.62 -13.42
N VAL A 414 -14.43 -13.93 -14.42
CA VAL A 414 -14.79 -13.02 -15.51
C VAL A 414 -15.52 -11.81 -14.98
N LEU A 415 -16.54 -12.00 -14.14
CA LEU A 415 -17.31 -10.91 -13.54
C LEU A 415 -16.42 -9.96 -12.74
N ARG A 416 -15.47 -10.49 -11.96
CA ARG A 416 -14.44 -9.69 -11.28
C ARG A 416 -13.62 -8.88 -12.27
N GLY A 417 -13.03 -9.53 -13.27
CA GLY A 417 -12.20 -8.86 -14.27
C GLY A 417 -12.93 -7.73 -14.98
N VAL A 418 -14.19 -7.98 -15.39
CA VAL A 418 -15.03 -6.99 -16.03
C VAL A 418 -15.37 -5.82 -15.10
N LEU A 419 -15.79 -6.09 -13.87
CA LEU A 419 -16.10 -5.03 -12.89
C LEU A 419 -14.86 -4.17 -12.61
N TYR A 420 -13.68 -4.79 -12.48
CA TYR A 420 -12.44 -4.08 -12.20
C TYR A 420 -12.02 -3.16 -13.34
N LEU A 421 -12.28 -3.58 -14.59
CA LEU A 421 -11.99 -2.79 -15.78
C LEU A 421 -13.02 -1.69 -16.00
N MET A 422 -14.32 -1.98 -15.83
CA MET A 422 -15.40 -1.09 -16.27
C MET A 422 -15.89 -0.10 -15.21
N ILE A 423 -15.80 -0.42 -13.91
CA ILE A 423 -16.18 0.51 -12.83
C ILE A 423 -15.39 1.84 -12.93
N PRO A 424 -14.05 1.84 -13.10
CA PRO A 424 -13.29 3.08 -13.27
C PRO A 424 -13.81 3.97 -14.39
N PHE A 425 -14.10 3.39 -15.57
CA PHE A 425 -14.63 4.15 -16.70
C PHE A 425 -16.04 4.68 -16.43
N ALA A 426 -16.92 3.85 -15.87
CA ALA A 426 -18.30 4.26 -15.57
C ALA A 426 -18.35 5.41 -14.57
N VAL A 427 -17.57 5.32 -13.48
CA VAL A 427 -17.49 6.39 -12.47
C VAL A 427 -16.81 7.63 -13.04
N TYR A 428 -15.71 7.50 -13.78
CA TYR A 428 -15.04 8.65 -14.39
C TYR A 428 -16.02 9.43 -15.28
N LEU A 429 -16.71 8.74 -16.19
CA LEU A 429 -17.69 9.38 -17.08
C LEU A 429 -18.89 9.96 -16.35
N SER A 430 -19.34 9.36 -15.23
CA SER A 430 -20.47 9.90 -14.45
C SER A 430 -20.13 11.20 -13.72
N GLU A 431 -18.86 11.40 -13.36
CA GLU A 431 -18.41 12.61 -12.66
C GLU A 431 -17.96 13.70 -13.64
N THR A 432 -17.22 13.35 -14.70
CA THR A 432 -16.65 14.35 -15.61
C THR A 432 -17.63 14.82 -16.68
N ASN A 433 -18.57 13.97 -17.12
CA ASN A 433 -19.49 14.27 -18.20
C ASN A 433 -20.89 13.68 -17.93
N PRO A 434 -21.68 14.17 -16.96
CA PRO A 434 -23.00 13.61 -16.68
C PRO A 434 -24.03 13.92 -17.80
N VAL A 435 -24.89 12.95 -18.17
CA VAL A 435 -25.96 13.13 -19.20
C VAL A 435 -27.03 14.13 -18.79
N LEU A 436 -27.34 14.16 -17.49
CA LEU A 436 -28.31 15.10 -16.92
C LEU A 436 -27.51 16.15 -16.16
N GLN A 437 -27.83 17.44 -16.34
CA GLN A 437 -27.54 18.44 -15.30
C GLN A 437 -28.42 18.10 -14.10
N ILE A 438 -27.97 17.13 -13.32
CA ILE A 438 -28.65 16.67 -12.12
C ILE A 438 -28.76 17.88 -11.19
N SER A 439 -29.97 18.19 -10.73
CA SER A 439 -30.18 19.24 -9.73
C SER A 439 -29.28 18.95 -8.51
N GLY A 440 -28.75 20.00 -7.86
CA GLY A 440 -27.78 19.84 -6.76
C GLY A 440 -28.26 18.87 -5.68
N MET A 441 -29.57 18.80 -5.41
CA MET A 441 -30.17 17.87 -4.45
C MET A 441 -30.07 16.40 -4.88
N LEU A 442 -30.33 16.08 -6.16
CA LEU A 442 -30.24 14.71 -6.67
C LEU A 442 -28.78 14.23 -6.75
N TYR A 443 -27.85 15.12 -7.11
CA TYR A 443 -26.41 14.81 -7.11
C TYR A 443 -25.88 14.58 -5.69
N THR A 444 -26.33 15.40 -4.74
CA THR A 444 -26.04 15.20 -3.31
C THR A 444 -26.61 13.88 -2.82
N GLY A 445 -27.84 13.52 -3.22
CA GLY A 445 -28.45 12.23 -2.91
C GLY A 445 -27.65 11.05 -3.46
N PHE A 446 -27.24 11.09 -4.74
CA PHE A 446 -26.41 10.06 -5.36
C PHE A 446 -25.07 9.90 -4.65
N THR A 447 -24.38 10.99 -4.35
CA THR A 447 -23.11 10.95 -3.61
C THR A 447 -23.28 10.44 -2.18
N THR A 448 -24.39 10.79 -1.51
CA THR A 448 -24.72 10.30 -0.18
C THR A 448 -24.96 8.78 -0.18
N LEU A 449 -25.56 8.22 -1.23
CA LEU A 449 -25.72 6.77 -1.36
C LEU A 449 -24.38 6.04 -1.30
N PHE A 450 -23.33 6.56 -1.95
CA PHE A 450 -21.99 5.97 -1.84
C PHE A 450 -21.52 5.89 -0.39
N VAL A 451 -21.69 6.97 0.39
CA VAL A 451 -21.32 7.02 1.81
C VAL A 451 -22.14 6.01 2.63
N VAL A 452 -23.45 5.92 2.39
CA VAL A 452 -24.32 4.94 3.06
C VAL A 452 -23.85 3.51 2.79
N PHE A 453 -23.50 3.20 1.53
CA PHE A 453 -23.00 1.87 1.18
C PHE A 453 -21.62 1.57 1.78
N VAL A 454 -20.70 2.54 1.90
CA VAL A 454 -19.44 2.36 2.66
C VAL A 454 -19.74 1.90 4.09
N VAL A 455 -20.64 2.61 4.79
CA VAL A 455 -21.00 2.27 6.17
C VAL A 455 -21.64 0.88 6.23
N MET A 456 -22.52 0.55 5.29
CA MET A 456 -23.12 -0.79 5.21
C MET A 456 -22.08 -1.89 4.97
N ILE A 457 -21.08 -1.68 4.10
CA ILE A 457 -19.98 -2.63 3.88
C ILE A 457 -19.23 -2.88 5.17
N LEU A 458 -18.83 -1.81 5.88
CA LEU A 458 -18.09 -1.92 7.13
C LEU A 458 -18.91 -2.69 8.18
N LEU A 459 -20.22 -2.44 8.27
CA LEU A 459 -21.13 -3.19 9.14
C LEU A 459 -21.24 -4.67 8.72
N ILE A 460 -21.46 -4.97 7.44
CA ILE A 460 -21.58 -6.35 6.93
C ILE A 460 -20.27 -7.10 7.15
N SER A 461 -19.13 -6.50 6.80
CA SER A 461 -17.79 -7.07 6.98
C SER A 461 -17.49 -7.37 8.46
N LYS A 462 -17.86 -6.47 9.38
CA LYS A 462 -17.58 -6.62 10.82
C LYS A 462 -18.52 -7.61 11.52
N PHE A 463 -19.80 -7.62 11.14
CA PHE A 463 -20.85 -8.42 11.80
C PHE A 463 -21.21 -9.71 11.07
N SER A 464 -20.59 -10.01 9.91
CA SER A 464 -20.75 -11.31 9.26
C SER A 464 -20.34 -12.43 10.22
N ARG A 465 -21.19 -13.45 10.31
CA ARG A 465 -21.06 -14.61 11.22
C ARG A 465 -19.90 -15.54 10.87
N ARG A 466 -19.21 -15.32 9.76
CA ARG A 466 -18.34 -16.32 9.15
C ARG A 466 -17.00 -16.44 9.87
N GLN A 467 -16.60 -17.68 10.15
CA GLN A 467 -15.20 -18.04 10.46
C GLN A 467 -14.33 -18.16 9.18
N SER A 468 -14.96 -18.30 8.01
CA SER A 468 -14.36 -18.26 6.67
C SER A 468 -15.23 -17.44 5.70
N GLY A 469 -14.71 -16.28 5.26
CA GLY A 469 -15.37 -15.20 4.51
C GLY A 469 -14.52 -13.92 4.60
N PHE A 470 -14.90 -12.83 3.91
CA PHE A 470 -14.13 -11.57 3.83
C PHE A 470 -13.63 -11.13 5.22
N LYS A 471 -12.36 -11.39 5.50
CA LYS A 471 -11.62 -10.84 6.64
C LYS A 471 -10.96 -9.59 6.10
N SER A 472 -11.25 -8.43 6.68
CA SER A 472 -10.61 -7.18 6.29
C SER A 472 -9.09 -7.37 6.34
N SER A 473 -8.48 -7.39 5.17
CA SER A 473 -7.07 -7.61 4.99
C SER A 473 -6.34 -6.28 5.23
N PRO A 474 -5.09 -6.27 5.72
CA PRO A 474 -4.28 -5.05 5.74
C PRO A 474 -4.28 -4.28 4.40
N MET A 475 -4.32 -4.98 3.27
CA MET A 475 -4.47 -4.37 1.94
C MET A 475 -5.77 -3.59 1.79
N ASP A 476 -6.89 -4.08 2.34
CA ASP A 476 -8.18 -3.38 2.25
C ASP A 476 -8.13 -2.03 2.97
N PHE A 477 -7.49 -1.99 4.14
CA PHE A 477 -7.27 -0.75 4.88
C PHE A 477 -6.34 0.21 4.15
N LEU A 478 -5.28 -0.30 3.52
CA LEU A 478 -4.37 0.48 2.70
C LEU A 478 -5.11 1.15 1.53
N ILE A 479 -5.97 0.39 0.85
CA ILE A 479 -6.78 0.90 -0.25
C ILE A 479 -7.75 1.98 0.27
N ILE A 480 -8.40 1.77 1.43
CA ILE A 480 -9.26 2.80 2.05
C ILE A 480 -8.46 4.05 2.41
N ILE A 481 -7.29 3.90 3.02
CA ILE A 481 -6.41 5.03 3.36
C ILE A 481 -6.08 5.84 2.10
N LEU A 482 -5.66 5.18 1.02
CA LEU A 482 -5.37 5.85 -0.25
C LEU A 482 -6.62 6.48 -0.88
N ALA A 483 -7.76 5.78 -0.82
CA ALA A 483 -9.04 6.28 -1.32
C ALA A 483 -9.48 7.57 -0.63
N VAL A 484 -9.14 7.74 0.64
CA VAL A 484 -9.44 8.95 1.42
C VAL A 484 -8.35 9.99 1.27
N ALA A 485 -7.08 9.60 1.21
CA ALA A 485 -5.95 10.52 1.16
C ALA A 485 -5.80 11.21 -0.21
N ILE A 486 -5.83 10.45 -1.31
CA ILE A 486 -5.62 10.98 -2.68
C ILE A 486 -6.59 12.12 -3.03
N PRO A 487 -7.90 12.03 -2.75
CA PRO A 487 -8.85 13.12 -3.00
C PRO A 487 -8.54 14.42 -2.27
N ASN A 488 -7.96 14.30 -1.07
CA ASN A 488 -7.75 15.40 -0.16
C ASN A 488 -6.32 15.95 -0.28
N LEU A 489 -5.58 15.56 -1.32
CA LEU A 489 -4.27 16.13 -1.60
C LEU A 489 -4.40 17.63 -1.94
N PRO A 490 -3.45 18.47 -1.48
CA PRO A 490 -3.51 19.92 -1.60
C PRO A 490 -3.20 20.46 -3.02
N ASP A 491 -3.50 19.70 -4.08
CA ASP A 491 -3.30 20.10 -5.47
C ASP A 491 -4.60 20.55 -6.14
N GLN A 492 -4.63 21.79 -6.63
CA GLN A 492 -5.77 22.41 -7.29
C GLN A 492 -6.18 21.65 -8.55
N ARG A 493 -5.23 21.10 -9.32
CA ARG A 493 -5.54 20.33 -10.54
C ARG A 493 -6.29 19.02 -10.23
N LEU A 494 -5.87 18.31 -9.18
CA LEU A 494 -6.56 17.09 -8.74
C LEU A 494 -7.97 17.38 -8.23
N GLN A 495 -8.17 18.55 -7.60
CA GLN A 495 -9.47 19.02 -7.13
C GLN A 495 -10.39 19.44 -8.29
N GLU A 496 -9.85 20.11 -9.32
CA GLU A 496 -10.60 20.49 -10.54
C GLU A 496 -11.16 19.27 -11.29
N TYR A 497 -10.39 18.19 -11.41
CA TYR A 497 -10.81 16.97 -12.11
C TYR A 497 -11.65 16.00 -11.25
N GLN A 498 -11.99 16.36 -10.00
CA GLN A 498 -12.70 15.49 -9.05
C GLN A 498 -12.11 14.06 -8.92
N VAL A 499 -10.81 13.90 -9.23
CA VAL A 499 -10.14 12.58 -9.34
C VAL A 499 -10.24 11.81 -8.04
N GLY A 500 -10.22 12.56 -6.93
CA GLY A 500 -10.47 12.04 -5.61
C GLY A 500 -11.82 11.36 -5.45
N LEU A 501 -12.90 12.10 -5.72
CA LEU A 501 -14.25 11.58 -5.59
C LEU A 501 -14.45 10.37 -6.51
N VAL A 502 -13.91 10.42 -7.74
CA VAL A 502 -13.88 9.28 -8.67
C VAL A 502 -13.17 8.09 -8.04
N ALA A 503 -11.95 8.25 -7.53
CA ALA A 503 -11.18 7.16 -6.93
C ALA A 503 -11.89 6.53 -5.72
N ALA A 504 -12.46 7.35 -4.85
CA ALA A 504 -13.23 6.89 -3.69
C ALA A 504 -14.47 6.09 -4.12
N LYS A 505 -15.22 6.60 -5.10
CA LYS A 505 -16.41 5.93 -5.67
C LYS A 505 -16.05 4.59 -6.34
N VAL A 506 -14.94 4.54 -7.10
CA VAL A 506 -14.42 3.32 -7.73
C VAL A 506 -14.05 2.26 -6.69
N ILE A 507 -13.25 2.65 -5.69
CA ILE A 507 -12.80 1.76 -4.62
C ILE A 507 -13.99 1.23 -3.82
N MET A 508 -14.96 2.09 -3.52
CA MET A 508 -16.18 1.70 -2.83
C MET A 508 -16.99 0.66 -3.60
N LEU A 509 -17.26 0.90 -4.89
CA LEU A 509 -17.99 -0.04 -5.73
C LEU A 509 -17.22 -1.37 -5.86
N TYR A 510 -15.90 -1.31 -6.05
CA TYR A 510 -15.05 -2.49 -6.10
C TYR A 510 -15.19 -3.35 -4.84
N PHE A 511 -15.00 -2.76 -3.65
CA PHE A 511 -15.13 -3.47 -2.38
C PHE A 511 -16.56 -3.97 -2.17
N SER A 512 -17.54 -3.18 -2.58
CA SER A 512 -18.95 -3.57 -2.47
C SER A 512 -19.24 -4.85 -3.25
N PHE A 513 -18.77 -4.92 -4.50
CA PHE A 513 -18.95 -6.10 -5.34
C PHE A 513 -18.14 -7.29 -4.83
N GLU A 514 -16.93 -7.09 -4.32
CA GLU A 514 -16.15 -8.18 -3.70
C GLU A 514 -16.90 -8.78 -2.49
N VAL A 515 -17.38 -7.94 -1.58
CA VAL A 515 -18.17 -8.38 -0.42
C VAL A 515 -19.46 -9.06 -0.87
N LEU A 516 -20.15 -8.50 -1.85
CA LEU A 516 -21.40 -9.06 -2.38
C LEU A 516 -21.20 -10.44 -3.02
N MET A 517 -20.17 -10.59 -3.88
CA MET A 517 -19.81 -11.85 -4.52
C MET A 517 -19.38 -12.91 -3.51
N ALA A 518 -18.61 -12.51 -2.47
CA ALA A 518 -18.17 -13.41 -1.41
C ALA A 518 -19.34 -13.91 -0.53
N GLU A 519 -20.34 -13.07 -0.28
CA GLU A 519 -21.51 -13.47 0.51
C GLU A 519 -22.47 -14.37 -0.29
N GLN A 520 -22.65 -14.15 -1.60
CA GLN A 520 -23.58 -14.90 -2.47
C GLN A 520 -23.16 -16.34 -2.81
N ARG A 521 -21.94 -16.79 -2.43
CA ARG A 521 -21.46 -18.20 -2.55
C ARG A 521 -21.80 -18.87 -3.90
N GLY A 522 -21.58 -18.16 -5.01
CA GLY A 522 -21.80 -18.70 -6.35
C GLY A 522 -23.22 -18.53 -6.93
N LYS A 523 -24.16 -17.92 -6.20
CA LYS A 523 -25.45 -17.45 -6.75
C LYS A 523 -25.28 -16.09 -7.46
N LEU A 524 -24.33 -16.02 -8.40
CA LEU A 524 -23.93 -14.76 -9.04
C LEU A 524 -24.91 -14.25 -10.10
N HIS A 525 -26.01 -14.96 -10.38
CA HIS A 525 -26.95 -14.65 -11.45
C HIS A 525 -27.51 -13.22 -11.39
N ARG A 526 -27.92 -12.76 -10.20
CA ARG A 526 -28.46 -11.40 -10.03
C ARG A 526 -27.39 -10.34 -10.29
N ILE A 527 -26.18 -10.57 -9.80
CA ILE A 527 -25.04 -9.66 -9.98
C ILE A 527 -24.66 -9.60 -11.46
N ALA A 528 -24.46 -10.76 -12.09
CA ALA A 528 -24.10 -10.86 -13.49
C ALA A 528 -25.15 -10.20 -14.40
N MET A 529 -26.45 -10.44 -14.15
CA MET A 529 -27.53 -9.82 -14.91
C MET A 529 -27.52 -8.30 -14.76
N ALA A 530 -27.41 -7.80 -13.53
CA ALA A 530 -27.34 -6.37 -13.29
C ALA A 530 -26.09 -5.72 -13.91
N THR A 531 -24.92 -6.37 -13.83
CA THR A 531 -23.70 -5.90 -14.49
C THR A 531 -23.87 -5.86 -16.01
N VAL A 532 -24.45 -6.88 -16.63
CA VAL A 532 -24.76 -6.89 -18.07
C VAL A 532 -25.67 -5.72 -18.44
N ILE A 533 -26.76 -5.49 -17.69
CA ILE A 533 -27.68 -4.37 -17.92
C ILE A 533 -26.93 -3.03 -17.79
N SER A 534 -26.11 -2.85 -16.75
CA SER A 534 -25.30 -1.64 -16.55
C SER A 534 -24.33 -1.39 -17.71
N LEU A 535 -23.71 -2.44 -18.25
CA LEU A 535 -22.79 -2.33 -19.40
C LEU A 535 -23.53 -2.00 -20.69
N VAL A 536 -24.70 -2.60 -20.92
CA VAL A 536 -25.55 -2.28 -22.08
C VAL A 536 -26.02 -0.82 -22.02
N VAL A 537 -26.43 -0.33 -20.85
CA VAL A 537 -26.79 1.09 -20.65
C VAL A 537 -25.61 2.00 -20.97
N LEU A 538 -24.40 1.65 -20.52
CA LEU A 538 -23.19 2.42 -20.81
C LEU A 538 -22.82 2.41 -22.31
N ALA A 539 -23.18 1.35 -23.04
CA ALA A 539 -22.86 1.22 -24.46
C ALA A 539 -23.84 1.93 -25.40
N ILE A 540 -25.12 2.01 -25.02
CA ILE A 540 -26.18 2.60 -25.85
C ILE A 540 -26.12 4.14 -25.84
N LYS A 541 -25.64 4.73 -24.74
CA LYS A 541 -25.37 6.17 -24.62
C LYS A 541 -24.11 6.53 -25.37
#